data_AF-A0A524QD85-F1
#
_entry.id   AF-A0A524QD85-F1
#
_cell.length_a   1.000
_cell.length_b   1.000
_cell.length_c   1.000
_cell.angle_alpha   90.00
_cell.angle_beta   90.00
_cell.angle_gamma   90.00
#
_symmetry.space_group_name_H-M   'P 1'
#
loop_
_entity.id
_entity.type
_entity.pdbx_description
1 polymer ?
#
loop_
_entity_poly.entity_id
_entity_poly.type
_entity_poly.pdbx_seq_one_letter_code
_entity_poly.pdbx_strand_id
1 'polypeptide(L)'
;MTTIDMSSVLKTQNALSSHEKSLAETMKSIELSSGIAELATGLNRSLPHLDLERLGTTMKSLEMSSAAADLIAKLNRNQEAIRVALGPFEELRRNNLVGIEFKRIQDSLAATESKLRFPEIAGIAKQLQGLDTIRISDTLARYQTQASEFQSAIQAMRAPWLDIQNKLNSLGGFAALQGIGHALRTMPAFDTGLTKALRIDLGDWTGRFNWPQSIFSDPLARTSFYKERGFNPALTAFPARAFGQSLTIAGLKGVPPPVRDDEAALAEENGEEESAFQRNNRAHDWLQRFEYRMRKFVDAHMTLAFGANWIKHQVPGDIRMAWLEKREKAKQNGEAGRPLIAYADFTDYQRIVTRADNWEKVFRAFFVRRSSIEESFRRLYPIRICTMHARPITQDDELFLLVEVRRIMAAIRRLR
;
A
#
# COMPACT_ATOMS: atom_id res chain seq x y z
N MET A 1 37.11 -8.48 -23.61
CA MET A 1 36.72 -7.05 -23.55
C MET A 1 35.20 -7.01 -23.52
N THR A 2 34.64 -6.92 -22.32
CA THR A 2 33.20 -6.93 -22.06
C THR A 2 32.66 -5.53 -22.37
N THR A 3 31.86 -5.41 -23.42
CA THR A 3 31.16 -4.17 -23.76
C THR A 3 30.09 -3.92 -22.71
N ILE A 4 30.33 -2.93 -21.84
CA ILE A 4 29.34 -2.44 -20.89
C ILE A 4 28.19 -1.82 -21.70
N ASP A 5 26.99 -2.36 -21.52
CA ASP A 5 25.77 -1.86 -22.16
C ASP A 5 25.45 -0.45 -21.62
N MET A 6 25.86 0.57 -22.37
CA MET A 6 25.59 1.96 -22.04
C MET A 6 24.08 2.29 -21.98
N SER A 7 23.19 1.46 -22.57
CA SER A 7 21.75 1.63 -22.47
C SER A 7 21.24 1.39 -21.04
N SER A 8 21.82 0.39 -20.36
CA SER A 8 21.49 0.06 -18.98
C SER A 8 21.94 1.19 -18.04
N VAL A 9 23.18 1.67 -18.19
CA VAL A 9 23.76 2.77 -17.40
C VAL A 9 22.95 4.06 -17.53
N LEU A 10 22.53 4.42 -18.75
CA LEU A 10 21.70 5.61 -19.00
C LEU A 10 20.29 5.49 -18.42
N LYS A 11 19.71 4.29 -18.35
CA LYS A 11 18.41 4.08 -17.69
C LYS A 11 18.52 4.24 -16.18
N THR A 12 19.57 3.69 -15.58
CA THR A 12 19.85 3.82 -14.14
C THR A 12 20.12 5.27 -13.75
N GLN A 13 20.89 6.00 -14.56
CA GLN A 13 21.21 7.41 -14.32
C GLN A 13 19.97 8.32 -14.44
N ASN A 14 19.07 8.03 -15.38
CA ASN A 14 17.80 8.77 -15.50
C ASN A 14 16.81 8.44 -14.37
N ALA A 15 16.79 7.20 -13.87
CA ALA A 15 16.00 6.81 -12.71
C ALA A 15 16.51 7.50 -11.43
N LEU A 16 17.83 7.56 -11.23
CA LEU A 16 18.49 8.30 -10.15
C LEU A 16 18.17 9.79 -10.19
N SER A 17 18.30 10.44 -11.36
CA SER A 17 17.96 11.86 -11.51
C SER A 17 16.47 12.18 -11.27
N SER A 18 15.57 11.28 -11.69
CA SER A 18 14.14 11.42 -11.39
C SER A 18 13.84 11.22 -9.89
N HIS A 19 14.60 10.36 -9.21
CA HIS A 19 14.49 10.17 -7.77
C HIS A 19 15.02 11.37 -6.99
N GLU A 20 16.17 11.92 -7.37
CA GLU A 20 16.75 13.12 -6.75
C GLU A 20 15.81 14.32 -6.84
N LYS A 21 15.13 14.52 -7.97
CA LYS A 21 14.14 15.60 -8.12
C LYS A 21 12.91 15.41 -7.23
N SER A 22 12.35 14.20 -7.21
CA SER A 22 11.19 13.88 -6.35
C SER A 22 11.55 13.95 -4.86
N LEU A 23 12.77 13.54 -4.51
CA LEU A 23 13.32 13.64 -3.16
C LEU A 23 13.53 15.11 -2.78
N ALA A 24 14.12 15.93 -3.65
CA ALA A 24 14.35 17.36 -3.42
C ALA A 24 13.02 18.13 -3.22
N GLU A 25 11.98 17.82 -3.98
CA GLU A 25 10.64 18.40 -3.79
C GLU A 25 10.02 17.99 -2.44
N THR A 26 10.18 16.72 -2.08
CA THR A 26 9.73 16.20 -0.78
C THR A 26 10.52 16.84 0.37
N MET A 27 11.84 16.99 0.22
CA MET A 27 12.74 17.62 1.19
C MET A 27 12.39 19.10 1.38
N LYS A 28 12.14 19.83 0.29
CA LYS A 28 11.69 21.23 0.35
C LYS A 28 10.37 21.38 1.09
N SER A 29 9.43 20.44 0.91
CA SER A 29 8.18 20.39 1.67
C SER A 29 8.42 20.11 3.17
N ILE A 30 9.43 19.31 3.51
CA ILE A 30 9.80 19.00 4.89
C ILE A 30 10.56 20.18 5.54
N GLU A 31 11.41 20.90 4.82
CA GLU A 31 12.12 22.08 5.38
C GLU A 31 11.16 23.18 5.80
N LEU A 32 10.19 23.51 4.93
CA LEU A 32 9.07 24.40 5.26
C LEU A 32 8.28 23.91 6.49
N SER A 33 8.22 22.60 6.72
CA SER A 33 7.51 22.01 7.86
C SER A 33 8.24 22.17 9.20
N SER A 34 9.57 22.16 9.21
CA SER A 34 10.39 22.29 10.43
C SER A 34 10.26 23.68 11.06
N GLY A 35 10.31 24.74 10.23
CA GLY A 35 10.13 26.12 10.71
C GLY A 35 8.74 26.41 11.28
N ILE A 36 7.69 25.75 10.75
CA ILE A 36 6.31 25.90 11.26
C ILE A 36 6.13 25.15 12.59
N ALA A 37 6.77 23.98 12.74
CA ALA A 37 6.72 23.21 13.99
C ALA A 37 7.44 23.93 15.15
N GLU A 38 8.55 24.61 14.87
CA GLU A 38 9.24 25.46 15.84
C GLU A 38 8.38 26.66 16.28
N LEU A 39 7.68 27.30 15.34
CA LEU A 39 6.71 28.37 15.62
C LEU A 39 5.53 27.91 16.49
N ALA A 40 4.95 26.74 16.20
CA ALA A 40 3.86 26.17 16.99
C ALA A 40 4.32 25.79 18.41
N THR A 41 5.54 25.28 18.54
CA THR A 41 6.15 24.96 19.85
C THR A 41 6.46 26.24 20.65
N GLY A 42 6.87 27.31 19.97
CA GLY A 42 7.05 28.64 20.56
C GLY A 42 5.73 29.22 21.09
N LEU A 43 4.66 29.14 20.31
CA LEU A 43 3.32 29.58 20.74
C LEU A 43 2.81 28.80 21.97
N ASN A 44 3.05 27.49 22.02
CA ASN A 44 2.61 26.65 23.14
C ASN A 44 3.38 26.94 24.45
N ARG A 45 4.60 27.47 24.36
CA ARG A 45 5.39 27.91 25.53
C ARG A 45 4.95 29.28 26.07
N SER A 46 4.34 30.12 25.23
CA SER A 46 3.89 31.47 25.59
C SER A 46 2.46 31.52 26.17
N LEU A 47 1.69 30.43 26.01
CA LEU A 47 0.30 30.32 26.45
C LEU A 47 0.03 30.28 27.97
N PRO A 48 0.94 29.87 28.89
CA PRO A 48 0.61 29.79 30.33
C PRO A 48 0.56 31.15 31.05
N HIS A 49 0.76 32.28 30.37
CA HIS A 49 0.75 33.63 30.96
C HIS A 49 -0.37 34.56 30.42
N LEU A 50 -1.33 34.03 29.67
CA LEU A 50 -2.39 34.84 29.05
C LEU A 50 -3.68 34.83 29.88
N ASP A 51 -4.09 36.03 30.25
CA ASP A 51 -5.31 36.36 31.01
C ASP A 51 -6.59 35.91 30.29
N LEU A 52 -7.48 35.21 31.02
CA LEU A 52 -8.65 34.49 30.48
C LEU A 52 -9.70 35.41 29.83
N GLU A 53 -9.78 36.68 30.23
CA GLU A 53 -10.66 37.67 29.58
C GLU A 53 -10.15 38.13 28.20
N ARG A 54 -8.82 38.15 28.00
CA ARG A 54 -8.23 38.45 26.68
C ARG A 54 -8.32 37.25 25.73
N LEU A 55 -8.41 36.03 26.27
CA LEU A 55 -8.64 34.79 25.51
C LEU A 55 -10.02 34.74 24.85
N GLY A 56 -11.06 35.27 25.50
CA GLY A 56 -12.41 35.34 24.93
C GLY A 56 -12.53 36.27 23.71
N THR A 57 -11.76 37.35 23.68
CA THR A 57 -11.72 38.29 22.54
C THR A 57 -10.76 37.83 21.43
N THR A 58 -9.65 37.15 21.77
CA THR A 58 -8.77 36.52 20.78
C THR A 58 -9.37 35.26 20.16
N MET A 59 -10.14 34.44 20.90
CA MET A 59 -10.85 33.29 20.34
C MET A 59 -11.96 33.71 19.39
N LYS A 60 -12.70 34.79 19.68
CA LYS A 60 -13.66 35.39 18.74
C LYS A 60 -12.99 35.98 17.48
N SER A 61 -11.73 36.40 17.55
CA SER A 61 -10.93 36.77 16.36
C SER A 61 -10.32 35.57 15.62
N LEU A 62 -10.08 34.44 16.30
CA LEU A 62 -9.57 33.20 15.72
C LEU A 62 -10.65 32.43 14.96
N GLU A 63 -11.92 32.54 15.36
CA GLU A 63 -13.07 32.05 14.59
C GLU A 63 -13.20 32.75 13.22
N MET A 64 -12.55 33.90 13.00
CA MET A 64 -12.52 34.61 11.71
C MET A 64 -11.25 34.38 10.86
N SER A 65 -10.33 33.52 11.29
CA SER A 65 -9.03 33.41 10.63
C SER A 65 -8.95 32.15 9.75
N SER A 66 -9.22 32.33 8.45
CA SER A 66 -8.85 31.37 7.39
C SER A 66 -7.38 30.93 7.50
N ALA A 67 -6.52 31.74 8.12
CA ALA A 67 -5.12 31.42 8.37
C ALA A 67 -4.91 30.35 9.44
N ALA A 68 -5.77 30.23 10.47
CA ALA A 68 -5.67 29.14 11.46
C ALA A 68 -6.11 27.80 10.85
N ALA A 69 -7.18 27.79 10.05
CA ALA A 69 -7.60 26.62 9.29
C ALA A 69 -6.55 26.22 8.24
N ASP A 70 -5.94 27.20 7.56
CA ASP A 70 -4.83 26.98 6.62
C ASP A 70 -3.57 26.46 7.33
N LEU A 71 -3.25 26.96 8.53
CA LEU A 71 -2.15 26.44 9.35
C LEU A 71 -2.40 25.00 9.79
N ILE A 72 -3.61 24.66 10.23
CA ILE A 72 -4.01 23.28 10.58
C ILE A 72 -3.96 22.38 9.34
N ALA A 73 -4.45 22.85 8.19
CA ALA A 73 -4.37 22.13 6.93
C ALA A 73 -2.91 21.88 6.51
N LYS A 74 -2.03 22.87 6.68
CA LYS A 74 -0.58 22.75 6.45
C LYS A 74 0.06 21.76 7.41
N LEU A 75 -0.25 21.81 8.71
CA LEU A 75 0.25 20.85 9.70
C LEU A 75 -0.19 19.41 9.39
N ASN A 76 -1.46 19.22 9.01
CA ASN A 76 -1.97 17.90 8.61
C ASN A 76 -1.32 17.40 7.32
N ARG A 77 -1.12 18.27 6.32
CA ARG A 77 -0.35 17.95 5.11
C ARG A 77 1.10 17.58 5.44
N ASN A 78 1.71 18.26 6.41
CA ASN A 78 3.08 18.00 6.83
C ASN A 78 3.21 16.66 7.57
N GLN A 79 2.28 16.34 8.48
CA GLN A 79 2.24 15.03 9.13
C GLN A 79 2.05 13.91 8.11
N GLU A 80 1.22 14.16 7.09
CA GLU A 80 1.02 13.21 6.01
C GLU A 80 2.26 13.05 5.13
N ALA A 81 2.93 14.15 4.82
CA ALA A 81 4.20 14.13 4.11
C ALA A 81 5.23 13.28 4.84
N ILE A 82 5.37 13.46 6.16
CA ILE A 82 6.24 12.65 7.01
C ILE A 82 5.80 11.18 7.00
N ARG A 83 4.50 10.88 7.11
CA ARG A 83 3.97 9.50 7.08
C ARG A 83 4.25 8.77 5.77
N VAL A 84 4.07 9.45 4.65
CA VAL A 84 4.30 8.90 3.31
C VAL A 84 5.80 8.76 3.03
N ALA A 85 6.60 9.69 3.52
CA ALA A 85 8.06 9.68 3.49
C ALA A 85 8.67 8.58 4.39
N LEU A 86 8.05 8.28 5.54
CA LEU A 86 8.61 7.37 6.56
C LEU A 86 9.05 6.00 6.01
N GLY A 87 8.34 5.44 5.03
CA GLY A 87 8.73 4.18 4.38
C GLY A 87 10.01 4.33 3.55
N PRO A 88 9.96 5.09 2.44
CA PRO A 88 11.13 5.32 1.58
C PRO A 88 12.36 5.88 2.30
N PHE A 89 12.18 6.80 3.27
CA PHE A 89 13.29 7.44 3.98
C PHE A 89 13.95 6.53 5.04
N GLU A 90 13.19 5.65 5.73
CA GLU A 90 13.80 4.64 6.61
C GLU A 90 14.62 3.62 5.82
N GLU A 91 14.22 3.31 4.58
CA GLU A 91 14.97 2.43 3.68
C GLU A 91 16.27 3.10 3.23
N LEU A 92 16.26 4.40 2.91
CA LEU A 92 17.49 5.15 2.65
C LEU A 92 18.40 5.23 3.89
N ARG A 93 17.83 5.41 5.09
CA ARG A 93 18.56 5.47 6.36
C ARG A 93 19.33 4.19 6.65
N ARG A 94 18.69 3.02 6.49
CA ARG A 94 19.31 1.72 6.80
C ARG A 94 20.55 1.41 5.97
N ASN A 95 20.69 2.07 4.82
CA ASN A 95 21.73 1.79 3.86
C ASN A 95 22.76 2.93 3.74
N ASN A 96 22.75 3.88 4.68
CA ASN A 96 23.72 4.98 4.78
C ASN A 96 23.83 5.88 3.52
N LEU A 97 22.78 5.98 2.69
CA LEU A 97 22.82 6.69 1.41
C LEU A 97 22.47 8.20 1.49
N VAL A 98 22.76 8.90 2.60
CA VAL A 98 22.24 10.29 2.76
C VAL A 98 23.18 11.31 3.43
N GLY A 99 23.17 12.55 2.90
CA GLY A 99 24.01 13.69 3.30
C GLY A 99 23.37 14.70 4.28
N ILE A 100 23.94 15.91 4.40
CA ILE A 100 23.74 16.88 5.51
C ILE A 100 22.29 17.38 5.71
N GLU A 101 21.49 17.54 4.65
CA GLU A 101 20.06 17.94 4.74
C GLU A 101 19.19 16.87 5.44
N PHE A 102 19.67 15.63 5.54
CA PHE A 102 18.99 14.51 6.19
C PHE A 102 18.88 14.66 7.71
N LYS A 103 19.79 15.40 8.34
CA LYS A 103 19.82 15.54 9.81
C LYS A 103 18.55 16.20 10.35
N ARG A 104 17.99 17.20 9.66
CA ARG A 104 16.73 17.86 10.07
C ARG A 104 15.51 16.94 9.93
N ILE A 105 15.49 16.12 8.88
CA ILE A 105 14.45 15.10 8.68
C ILE A 105 14.57 14.06 9.79
N GLN A 106 15.80 13.62 10.09
CA GLN A 106 16.08 12.69 11.18
C GLN A 106 15.64 13.25 12.53
N ASP A 107 15.85 14.53 12.82
CA ASP A 107 15.42 15.17 14.06
C ASP A 107 13.87 15.24 14.15
N SER A 108 13.19 15.52 13.03
CA SER A 108 11.72 15.52 12.97
C SER A 108 11.10 14.12 13.09
N LEU A 109 11.76 13.12 12.48
CA LEU A 109 11.41 11.70 12.60
C LEU A 109 11.61 11.20 14.03
N ALA A 110 12.77 11.50 14.63
CA ALA A 110 13.07 11.18 16.02
C ALA A 110 12.10 11.86 16.98
N ALA A 111 11.70 13.11 16.72
CA ALA A 111 10.68 13.79 17.51
C ALA A 111 9.31 13.10 17.42
N THR A 112 8.94 12.57 16.25
CA THR A 112 7.70 11.79 16.05
C THR A 112 7.79 10.42 16.74
N GLU A 113 8.90 9.70 16.59
CA GLU A 113 9.14 8.42 17.24
C GLU A 113 9.24 8.54 18.77
N SER A 114 9.75 9.67 19.28
CA SER A 114 9.85 9.95 20.72
C SER A 114 8.50 9.99 21.43
N LYS A 115 7.39 10.10 20.69
CA LYS A 115 6.01 10.03 21.21
C LYS A 115 5.44 8.62 21.24
N LEU A 116 6.10 7.66 20.57
CA LEU A 116 5.62 6.29 20.44
C LEU A 116 6.14 5.42 21.58
N ARG A 117 5.29 4.54 22.09
CA ARG A 117 5.64 3.63 23.19
C ARG A 117 5.19 2.20 22.90
N PHE A 118 5.76 1.29 23.67
CA PHE A 118 5.13 0.00 23.90
C PHE A 118 3.90 0.20 24.79
N PRO A 119 2.77 -0.41 24.44
CA PRO A 119 1.63 -0.33 25.32
C PRO A 119 1.86 -1.25 26.54
N GLU A 120 1.64 -0.74 27.75
CA GLU A 120 1.68 -1.57 28.96
C GLU A 120 0.50 -2.54 28.91
N ILE A 121 0.77 -3.86 28.89
CA ILE A 121 -0.26 -4.89 28.70
C ILE A 121 -1.36 -4.79 29.78
N ALA A 122 -0.98 -4.52 31.03
CA ALA A 122 -1.93 -4.28 32.11
C ALA A 122 -2.76 -3.00 31.90
N GLY A 123 -2.14 -1.96 31.35
CA GLY A 123 -2.81 -0.71 30.96
C GLY A 123 -3.81 -0.90 29.82
N ILE A 124 -3.49 -1.74 28.82
CA ILE A 124 -4.40 -2.08 27.73
C ILE A 124 -5.60 -2.87 28.24
N ALA A 125 -5.38 -3.88 29.09
CA ALA A 125 -6.48 -4.68 29.65
C ALA A 125 -7.43 -3.79 30.47
N LYS A 126 -6.88 -2.85 31.26
CA LYS A 126 -7.67 -1.86 32.01
C LYS A 126 -8.35 -0.83 31.10
N GLN A 127 -7.72 -0.43 29.99
CA GLN A 127 -8.32 0.48 29.00
C GLN A 127 -9.43 -0.21 28.17
N LEU A 128 -9.25 -1.48 27.81
CA LEU A 128 -10.28 -2.34 27.23
C LEU A 128 -11.45 -2.57 28.19
N GLN A 129 -11.26 -2.40 29.50
CA GLN A 129 -12.32 -2.45 30.50
C GLN A 129 -12.95 -1.06 30.80
N GLY A 130 -12.31 0.05 30.40
CA GLY A 130 -12.60 1.38 30.95
C GLY A 130 -13.07 2.48 29.98
N LEU A 131 -12.75 2.45 28.67
CA LEU A 131 -13.16 3.50 27.72
C LEU A 131 -13.33 2.95 26.29
N ASP A 132 -14.41 3.36 25.60
CA ASP A 132 -14.68 3.17 24.16
C ASP A 132 -14.37 1.78 23.56
N THR A 133 -14.76 0.73 24.31
CA THR A 133 -14.80 -0.66 23.83
C THR A 133 -15.53 -0.81 22.50
N ILE A 134 -16.51 0.04 22.21
CA ILE A 134 -17.37 -0.06 21.03
C ILE A 134 -16.55 -0.08 19.75
N ARG A 135 -15.63 0.86 19.50
CA ARG A 135 -14.91 0.92 18.20
C ARG A 135 -13.94 -0.24 17.98
N ILE A 136 -13.19 -0.63 19.00
CA ILE A 136 -12.26 -1.76 18.90
C ILE A 136 -13.06 -3.07 18.83
N SER A 137 -14.08 -3.23 19.67
CA SER A 137 -14.99 -4.38 19.65
C SER A 137 -15.71 -4.51 18.30
N ASP A 138 -16.21 -3.41 17.73
CA ASP A 138 -16.84 -3.38 16.42
C ASP A 138 -15.85 -3.79 15.32
N THR A 139 -14.60 -3.36 15.44
CA THR A 139 -13.53 -3.75 14.49
C THR A 139 -13.22 -5.24 14.59
N LEU A 140 -13.08 -5.77 15.81
CA LEU A 140 -12.85 -7.19 16.04
C LEU A 140 -14.06 -8.03 15.56
N ALA A 141 -15.29 -7.60 15.88
CA ALA A 141 -16.52 -8.25 15.45
C ALA A 141 -16.67 -8.24 13.91
N ARG A 142 -16.36 -7.11 13.26
CA ARG A 142 -16.40 -6.96 11.79
C ARG A 142 -15.55 -8.01 11.08
N TYR A 143 -14.38 -8.35 11.64
CA TYR A 143 -13.46 -9.35 11.10
C TYR A 143 -13.54 -10.71 11.80
N GLN A 144 -14.56 -10.92 12.64
CA GLN A 144 -14.77 -12.16 13.42
C GLN A 144 -13.52 -12.58 14.23
N THR A 145 -12.73 -11.60 14.67
CA THR A 145 -11.48 -11.82 15.40
C THR A 145 -11.75 -11.87 16.89
N GLN A 146 -11.18 -12.86 17.58
CA GLN A 146 -11.32 -12.98 19.03
C GLN A 146 -10.41 -12.00 19.78
N ALA A 147 -10.86 -11.53 20.95
CA ALA A 147 -10.07 -10.64 21.80
C ALA A 147 -8.71 -11.26 22.22
N SER A 148 -8.67 -12.58 22.40
CA SER A 148 -7.45 -13.33 22.73
C SER A 148 -6.39 -13.31 21.62
N GLU A 149 -6.82 -13.40 20.36
CA GLU A 149 -5.94 -13.28 19.20
C GLU A 149 -5.37 -11.87 19.08
N PHE A 150 -6.21 -10.85 19.30
CA PHE A 150 -5.77 -9.46 19.33
C PHE A 150 -4.76 -9.20 20.45
N GLN A 151 -5.02 -9.72 21.67
CA GLN A 151 -4.09 -9.62 22.78
C GLN A 151 -2.74 -10.31 22.46
N SER A 152 -2.78 -11.48 21.84
CA SER A 152 -1.58 -12.20 21.40
C SER A 152 -0.78 -11.38 20.38
N ALA A 153 -1.47 -10.72 19.44
CA ALA A 153 -0.83 -9.85 18.46
C ALA A 153 -0.16 -8.63 19.12
N ILE A 154 -0.78 -8.02 20.12
CA ILE A 154 -0.17 -6.94 20.91
C ILE A 154 1.10 -7.43 21.60
N GLN A 155 1.05 -8.61 22.24
CA GLN A 155 2.20 -9.19 22.95
C GLN A 155 3.36 -9.55 22.01
N ALA A 156 3.06 -9.88 20.75
CA ALA A 156 4.06 -10.18 19.74
C ALA A 156 4.79 -8.95 19.19
N MET A 157 4.29 -7.72 19.42
CA MET A 157 4.94 -6.49 18.98
C MET A 157 6.24 -6.23 19.76
N ARG A 158 7.29 -5.87 19.01
CA ARG A 158 8.66 -5.61 19.50
C ARG A 158 9.21 -4.27 19.03
N ALA A 159 8.43 -3.50 18.28
CA ALA A 159 8.70 -2.11 17.94
C ALA A 159 7.65 -1.20 18.60
N PRO A 160 8.02 0.02 19.04
CA PRO A 160 7.06 0.98 19.57
C PRO A 160 6.08 1.40 18.47
N TRP A 161 4.79 1.42 18.79
CA TRP A 161 3.73 1.59 17.79
C TRP A 161 2.51 2.36 18.30
N LEU A 162 2.37 2.50 19.63
CA LEU A 162 1.27 3.25 20.24
C LEU A 162 1.64 4.73 20.28
N ASP A 163 0.86 5.56 19.58
CA ASP A 163 0.90 7.01 19.75
C ASP A 163 0.16 7.40 21.03
N ILE A 164 0.88 7.97 22.00
CA ILE A 164 0.29 8.39 23.29
C ILE A 164 -0.73 9.52 23.09
N GLN A 165 -0.56 10.36 22.07
CA GLN A 165 -1.46 11.47 21.75
C GLN A 165 -2.69 10.99 20.97
N ASN A 166 -2.60 9.83 20.30
CA ASN A 166 -3.68 9.27 19.48
C ASN A 166 -3.88 7.76 19.68
N LYS A 167 -3.96 7.34 20.96
CA LYS A 167 -4.00 5.93 21.36
C LYS A 167 -5.12 5.15 20.68
N LEU A 168 -6.32 5.73 20.60
CA LEU A 168 -7.48 5.07 20.00
C LEU A 168 -7.28 4.81 18.51
N ASN A 169 -6.65 5.73 17.78
CA ASN A 169 -6.37 5.53 16.37
C ASN A 169 -5.29 4.47 16.14
N SER A 170 -4.20 4.48 16.92
CA SER A 170 -3.18 3.42 16.85
C SER A 170 -3.77 2.04 17.18
N LEU A 171 -4.55 1.93 18.27
CA LEU A 171 -5.19 0.68 18.69
C LEU A 171 -6.21 0.19 17.66
N GLY A 172 -7.08 1.09 17.16
CA GLY A 172 -8.08 0.77 16.15
C GLY A 172 -7.45 0.35 14.82
N GLY A 173 -6.43 1.07 14.36
CA GLY A 173 -5.66 0.72 13.16
C GLY A 173 -4.96 -0.63 13.31
N PHE A 174 -4.38 -0.91 14.48
CA PHE A 174 -3.74 -2.20 14.74
C PHE A 174 -4.77 -3.33 14.78
N ALA A 175 -5.90 -3.14 15.47
CA ALA A 175 -7.00 -4.11 15.51
C ALA A 175 -7.56 -4.41 14.13
N ALA A 176 -7.80 -3.38 13.31
CA ALA A 176 -8.27 -3.55 11.94
C ALA A 176 -7.25 -4.30 11.08
N LEU A 177 -5.96 -3.97 11.18
CA LEU A 177 -4.91 -4.65 10.44
C LEU A 177 -4.80 -6.14 10.80
N GLN A 178 -4.86 -6.47 12.10
CA GLN A 178 -4.87 -7.86 12.57
C GLN A 178 -6.15 -8.58 12.11
N GLY A 179 -7.31 -7.91 12.18
CA GLY A 179 -8.58 -8.43 11.73
C GLY A 179 -8.61 -8.74 10.23
N ILE A 180 -8.10 -7.84 9.38
CA ILE A 180 -7.95 -8.08 7.94
C ILE A 180 -7.10 -9.33 7.71
N GLY A 181 -5.97 -9.45 8.41
CA GLY A 181 -5.09 -10.60 8.34
C GLY A 181 -5.78 -11.92 8.72
N HIS A 182 -6.51 -11.92 9.85
CA HIS A 182 -7.31 -13.05 10.30
C HIS A 182 -8.36 -13.44 9.26
N ALA A 183 -9.18 -12.49 8.83
CA ALA A 183 -10.31 -12.70 7.95
C ALA A 183 -9.89 -13.25 6.57
N LEU A 184 -8.75 -12.81 6.02
CA LEU A 184 -8.21 -13.37 4.77
C LEU A 184 -7.76 -14.83 4.89
N ARG A 185 -7.52 -15.34 6.10
CA ARG A 185 -7.19 -16.76 6.34
C ARG A 185 -8.41 -17.61 6.65
N THR A 186 -9.38 -17.06 7.38
CA THR A 186 -10.49 -17.83 7.94
C THR A 186 -11.77 -17.71 7.12
N MET A 187 -11.99 -16.60 6.42
CA MET A 187 -13.19 -16.37 5.63
C MET A 187 -13.00 -16.75 4.16
N PRO A 188 -14.08 -17.16 3.46
CA PRO A 188 -14.03 -17.36 2.02
C PRO A 188 -13.58 -16.12 1.27
N ALA A 189 -12.63 -16.28 0.35
CA ALA A 189 -12.22 -15.21 -0.54
C ALA A 189 -13.43 -14.68 -1.33
N PHE A 190 -13.58 -13.36 -1.38
CA PHE A 190 -14.72 -12.67 -2.00
C PHE A 190 -16.09 -12.95 -1.38
N ASP A 191 -16.15 -13.47 -0.15
CA ASP A 191 -17.37 -13.46 0.64
C ASP A 191 -17.96 -12.03 0.75
N THR A 192 -19.29 -11.94 0.85
CA THR A 192 -20.00 -10.66 0.94
C THR A 192 -19.66 -9.92 2.23
N GLY A 193 -19.58 -10.64 3.35
CA GLY A 193 -19.20 -10.09 4.65
C GLY A 193 -17.77 -9.57 4.64
N LEU A 194 -16.82 -10.39 4.17
CA LEU A 194 -15.42 -9.97 4.03
C LEU A 194 -15.28 -8.76 3.10
N THR A 195 -15.97 -8.75 1.96
CA THR A 195 -15.92 -7.63 1.01
C THR A 195 -16.43 -6.34 1.64
N LYS A 196 -17.54 -6.41 2.38
CA LYS A 196 -18.11 -5.26 3.08
C LYS A 196 -17.16 -4.76 4.18
N ALA A 197 -16.58 -5.69 4.95
CA ALA A 197 -15.59 -5.36 5.98
C ALA A 197 -14.38 -4.63 5.38
N LEU A 198 -13.79 -5.19 4.32
CA LEU A 198 -12.64 -4.59 3.63
C LEU A 198 -12.96 -3.21 3.06
N ARG A 199 -14.17 -2.93 2.57
CA ARG A 199 -14.53 -1.58 2.09
C ARG A 199 -14.53 -0.52 3.19
N ILE A 200 -14.81 -0.89 4.44
CA ILE A 200 -14.79 0.08 5.55
C ILE A 200 -13.36 0.57 5.81
N ASP A 201 -12.37 -0.31 5.64
CA ASP A 201 -10.97 -0.01 5.98
C ASP A 201 -10.11 0.33 4.75
N LEU A 202 -10.38 -0.27 3.60
CA LEU A 202 -9.65 -0.08 2.35
C LEU A 202 -10.34 0.89 1.39
N GLY A 203 -11.46 1.47 1.80
CA GLY A 203 -12.28 2.37 1.00
C GLY A 203 -13.18 1.66 -0.02
N ASP A 204 -14.08 2.45 -0.62
CA ASP A 204 -14.99 2.01 -1.66
C ASP A 204 -14.40 2.29 -3.06
N TRP A 205 -14.25 1.20 -3.83
CA TRP A 205 -13.68 1.21 -5.18
C TRP A 205 -14.70 0.75 -6.22
N THR A 206 -15.99 0.91 -5.92
CA THR A 206 -17.10 0.67 -6.85
C THR A 206 -17.46 1.92 -7.67
N GLY A 207 -17.93 1.71 -8.90
CA GLY A 207 -18.36 2.79 -9.80
C GLY A 207 -17.36 3.16 -10.90
N ARG A 208 -17.61 4.28 -11.58
CA ARG A 208 -16.75 4.82 -12.64
C ARG A 208 -15.63 5.66 -12.02
N PHE A 209 -14.42 5.52 -12.56
CA PHE A 209 -13.25 6.22 -12.06
C PHE A 209 -12.50 6.91 -13.18
N ASN A 210 -12.04 8.11 -12.89
CA ASN A 210 -10.92 8.72 -13.58
C ASN A 210 -9.68 8.54 -12.71
N TRP A 211 -8.55 8.21 -13.32
CA TRP A 211 -7.26 8.09 -12.64
C TRP A 211 -6.50 9.40 -12.82
N PRO A 212 -6.41 10.26 -11.79
CA PRO A 212 -5.63 11.49 -11.90
C PRO A 212 -4.17 11.14 -12.16
N GLN A 213 -3.55 11.74 -13.18
CA GLN A 213 -2.17 11.38 -13.56
C GLN A 213 -1.16 11.62 -12.44
N SER A 214 -1.43 12.61 -11.57
CA SER A 214 -0.60 12.95 -10.41
C SER A 214 -0.39 11.78 -9.46
N ILE A 215 -1.33 10.84 -9.32
CA ILE A 215 -1.17 9.72 -8.36
C ILE A 215 -0.05 8.75 -8.79
N PHE A 216 0.33 8.74 -10.06
CA PHE A 216 1.37 7.83 -10.56
C PHE A 216 2.78 8.40 -10.40
N SER A 217 2.91 9.73 -10.23
CA SER A 217 4.19 10.41 -10.05
C SER A 217 4.40 10.90 -8.62
N ASP A 218 3.33 11.27 -7.91
CA ASP A 218 3.38 11.85 -6.56
C ASP A 218 2.75 10.88 -5.53
N PRO A 219 3.57 10.30 -4.62
CA PRO A 219 3.09 9.47 -3.52
C PRO A 219 2.09 10.16 -2.57
N LEU A 220 2.18 11.48 -2.39
CA LEU A 220 1.27 12.24 -1.53
C LEU A 220 -0.09 12.43 -2.19
N ALA A 221 -0.11 12.78 -3.48
CA ALA A 221 -1.35 12.80 -4.26
C ALA A 221 -2.03 11.43 -4.25
N ARG A 222 -1.26 10.34 -4.41
CA ARG A 222 -1.80 8.97 -4.37
C ARG A 222 -2.40 8.60 -3.02
N THR A 223 -1.70 8.94 -1.95
CA THR A 223 -2.17 8.72 -0.59
C THR A 223 -3.44 9.50 -0.29
N SER A 224 -3.48 10.77 -0.69
CA SER A 224 -4.66 11.64 -0.55
C SER A 224 -5.85 11.06 -1.32
N PHE A 225 -5.60 10.60 -2.55
CA PHE A 225 -6.60 9.93 -3.37
C PHE A 225 -7.16 8.66 -2.70
N TYR A 226 -6.33 7.86 -2.02
CA TYR A 226 -6.81 6.70 -1.26
C TYR A 226 -7.75 7.13 -0.12
N LYS A 227 -7.38 8.16 0.63
CA LYS A 227 -8.21 8.70 1.73
C LYS A 227 -9.55 9.24 1.24
N GLU A 228 -9.56 9.96 0.12
CA GLU A 228 -10.80 10.45 -0.52
C GLU A 228 -11.76 9.32 -0.88
N ARG A 229 -11.26 8.10 -1.05
CA ARG A 229 -12.06 6.88 -1.27
C ARG A 229 -12.44 6.14 -0.01
N GLY A 230 -12.14 6.69 1.16
CA GLY A 230 -12.44 6.08 2.45
C GLY A 230 -11.40 5.07 2.92
N PHE A 231 -10.17 5.08 2.38
CA PHE A 231 -9.07 4.35 2.99
C PHE A 231 -8.84 4.84 4.43
N ASN A 232 -8.74 3.91 5.36
CA ASN A 232 -8.47 4.18 6.77
C ASN A 232 -6.95 4.35 6.99
N PRO A 233 -6.44 5.58 7.18
CA PRO A 233 -5.00 5.81 7.33
C PRO A 233 -4.43 5.25 8.63
N ALA A 234 -5.26 4.88 9.60
CA ALA A 234 -4.80 4.26 10.84
C ALA A 234 -4.11 2.92 10.60
N LEU A 235 -4.42 2.23 9.50
CA LEU A 235 -3.83 0.94 9.11
C LEU A 235 -2.33 1.03 8.81
N THR A 236 -1.85 2.22 8.49
CA THR A 236 -0.49 2.50 8.00
C THR A 236 0.14 3.69 8.71
N ALA A 237 -0.50 4.22 9.75
CA ALA A 237 0.02 5.28 10.63
C ALA A 237 0.95 4.71 11.71
N PHE A 238 1.88 3.84 11.30
CA PHE A 238 2.90 3.25 12.17
C PHE A 238 4.29 3.58 11.62
N PRO A 239 5.33 3.66 12.48
CA PRO A 239 6.72 3.64 12.01
C PRO A 239 6.98 2.45 11.11
N ALA A 240 7.87 2.59 10.13
CA ALA A 240 8.13 1.54 9.13
C ALA A 240 8.45 0.17 9.75
N ARG A 241 9.22 0.16 10.84
CA ARG A 241 9.52 -1.08 11.59
C ARG A 241 8.27 -1.68 12.23
N ALA A 242 7.47 -0.87 12.93
CA ALA A 242 6.24 -1.32 13.55
C ALA A 242 5.23 -1.78 12.51
N PHE A 243 5.06 -1.05 11.40
CA PHE A 243 4.20 -1.45 10.29
C PHE A 243 4.60 -2.82 9.72
N GLY A 244 5.89 -2.99 9.38
CA GLY A 244 6.39 -4.26 8.85
C GLY A 244 6.21 -5.44 9.83
N GLN A 245 6.35 -5.18 11.13
CA GLN A 245 6.08 -6.19 12.17
C GLN A 245 4.59 -6.50 12.27
N SER A 246 3.72 -5.48 12.28
CA SER A 246 2.27 -5.64 12.31
C SER A 246 1.76 -6.45 11.11
N LEU A 247 2.30 -6.19 9.91
CA LEU A 247 2.04 -7.01 8.73
C LEU A 247 2.46 -8.47 8.95
N THR A 248 3.62 -8.71 9.56
CA THR A 248 4.11 -10.08 9.82
C THR A 248 3.18 -10.81 10.79
N ILE A 249 2.82 -10.17 11.91
CA ILE A 249 1.92 -10.73 12.93
C ILE A 249 0.53 -11.00 12.33
N ALA A 250 0.04 -10.09 11.49
CA ALA A 250 -1.23 -10.25 10.79
C ALA A 250 -1.21 -11.39 9.76
N GLY A 251 -0.08 -12.07 9.53
CA GLY A 251 0.11 -12.99 8.41
C GLY A 251 0.08 -12.30 7.03
N LEU A 252 0.14 -10.96 7.05
CA LEU A 252 0.32 -9.93 6.02
C LEU A 252 1.64 -10.02 5.26
N LYS A 253 2.70 -10.39 5.97
CA LYS A 253 4.05 -10.52 5.41
C LYS A 253 4.40 -12.00 5.48
N GLY A 254 4.41 -12.67 4.33
CA GLY A 254 4.70 -14.11 4.20
C GLY A 254 5.61 -14.36 3.01
N VAL A 255 5.86 -15.64 2.71
CA VAL A 255 6.57 -16.02 1.47
C VAL A 255 5.73 -15.50 0.29
N PRO A 256 6.33 -14.77 -0.65
CA PRO A 256 5.63 -14.37 -1.86
C PRO A 256 5.05 -15.62 -2.56
N PRO A 257 4.00 -15.51 -3.38
CA PRO A 257 3.36 -16.68 -3.98
C PRO A 257 4.42 -17.60 -4.61
N PRO A 258 4.52 -18.90 -4.21
CA PRO A 258 5.63 -19.72 -4.68
C PRO A 258 5.67 -19.79 -6.21
N VAL A 259 6.86 -19.71 -6.80
CA VAL A 259 7.03 -20.11 -8.20
C VAL A 259 7.18 -21.63 -8.18
N ARG A 260 6.58 -22.36 -9.13
CA ARG A 260 6.89 -23.79 -9.29
C ARG A 260 8.19 -23.90 -10.09
N ASP A 261 9.16 -24.58 -9.49
CA ASP A 261 10.46 -25.16 -9.92
C ASP A 261 11.32 -24.53 -11.03
N ASP A 262 10.78 -23.72 -11.96
CA ASP A 262 11.52 -23.33 -13.17
C ASP A 262 12.22 -21.96 -13.09
N GLU A 263 11.94 -21.13 -12.07
CA GLU A 263 12.31 -19.70 -12.05
C GLU A 263 12.93 -19.22 -10.72
N ALA A 264 13.35 -20.12 -9.83
CA ALA A 264 14.04 -19.74 -8.58
C ALA A 264 15.43 -19.11 -8.80
N ALA A 265 16.00 -19.22 -10.01
CA ALA A 265 17.39 -18.88 -10.30
C ALA A 265 17.70 -17.41 -10.63
N LEU A 266 16.69 -16.52 -10.72
CA LEU A 266 16.90 -15.13 -11.17
C LEU A 266 16.91 -14.08 -10.03
N ALA A 267 16.85 -14.51 -8.77
CA ALA A 267 16.69 -13.60 -7.63
C ALA A 267 17.98 -13.34 -6.82
N GLU A 268 19.12 -13.89 -7.23
CA GLU A 268 20.38 -13.86 -6.46
C GLU A 268 21.50 -13.14 -7.21
N GLU A 269 21.35 -11.87 -7.57
CA GLU A 269 22.49 -11.06 -8.01
C GLU A 269 22.11 -9.58 -7.92
N ASN A 270 22.42 -8.92 -6.79
CA ASN A 270 22.74 -7.48 -6.65
C ASN A 270 22.71 -7.09 -5.16
N GLY A 271 23.75 -7.49 -4.43
CA GLY A 271 23.93 -7.14 -3.01
C GLY A 271 24.45 -5.71 -2.84
N GLU A 272 23.86 -5.01 -1.87
CA GLU A 272 24.26 -3.71 -1.28
C GLU A 272 23.61 -2.43 -1.87
N GLU A 273 23.64 -2.15 -3.18
CA GLU A 273 22.97 -0.95 -3.74
C GLU A 273 21.42 -1.05 -3.78
N GLU A 274 20.86 -2.27 -3.84
CA GLU A 274 19.42 -2.54 -3.97
C GLU A 274 18.62 -2.43 -2.66
N SER A 275 19.33 -2.35 -1.54
CA SER A 275 18.77 -2.41 -0.19
C SER A 275 17.89 -1.20 0.16
N ALA A 276 18.09 -0.06 -0.50
CA ALA A 276 17.30 1.17 -0.32
C ALA A 276 15.93 1.13 -1.01
N PHE A 277 15.70 0.13 -1.86
CA PHE A 277 14.45 -0.08 -2.58
C PHE A 277 13.75 -1.37 -2.13
N GLN A 278 14.04 -1.86 -0.93
CA GLN A 278 13.50 -3.13 -0.42
C GLN A 278 11.98 -3.26 -0.58
N ARG A 279 11.21 -2.20 -0.33
CA ARG A 279 9.76 -2.22 -0.51
C ARG A 279 9.35 -2.23 -1.97
N ASN A 280 10.03 -1.48 -2.82
CA ASN A 280 9.82 -1.49 -4.26
C ASN A 280 10.12 -2.86 -4.86
N ASN A 281 11.27 -3.45 -4.51
CA ASN A 281 11.70 -4.77 -4.98
C ASN A 281 10.75 -5.85 -4.48
N ARG A 282 10.30 -5.76 -3.23
CA ARG A 282 9.28 -6.66 -2.69
C ARG A 282 7.94 -6.51 -3.43
N ALA A 283 7.51 -5.27 -3.69
CA ALA A 283 6.28 -5.02 -4.44
C ALA A 283 6.36 -5.58 -5.85
N HIS A 284 7.50 -5.40 -6.51
CA HIS A 284 7.81 -5.97 -7.82
C HIS A 284 7.75 -7.49 -7.82
N ASP A 285 8.45 -8.15 -6.89
CA ASP A 285 8.44 -9.61 -6.75
C ASP A 285 7.01 -10.16 -6.51
N TRP A 286 6.24 -9.52 -5.63
CA TRP A 286 4.86 -9.90 -5.35
C TRP A 286 3.96 -9.75 -6.58
N LEU A 287 4.06 -8.64 -7.30
CA LEU A 287 3.27 -8.39 -8.50
C LEU A 287 3.65 -9.33 -9.64
N GLN A 288 4.94 -9.57 -9.86
CA GLN A 288 5.42 -10.46 -10.92
C GLN A 288 4.88 -11.90 -10.73
N ARG A 289 4.99 -12.42 -9.50
CA ARG A 289 4.46 -13.75 -9.15
C ARG A 289 2.94 -13.80 -9.21
N PHE A 290 2.27 -12.73 -8.80
CA PHE A 290 0.82 -12.58 -8.93
C PHE A 290 0.39 -12.63 -10.40
N GLU A 291 0.99 -11.81 -11.27
CA GLU A 291 0.65 -11.73 -12.69
C GLU A 291 0.91 -13.05 -13.40
N TYR A 292 2.03 -13.71 -13.11
CA TYR A 292 2.32 -15.04 -13.64
C TYR A 292 1.24 -16.06 -13.24
N ARG A 293 0.89 -16.12 -11.95
CA ARG A 293 -0.12 -17.06 -11.45
C ARG A 293 -1.51 -16.75 -12.00
N MET A 294 -1.85 -15.47 -12.13
CA MET A 294 -3.11 -15.04 -12.74
C MET A 294 -3.17 -15.46 -14.20
N ARG A 295 -2.08 -15.27 -14.97
CA ARG A 295 -1.97 -15.73 -16.36
C ARG A 295 -2.21 -17.22 -16.49
N LYS A 296 -1.50 -18.04 -15.69
CA LYS A 296 -1.66 -19.50 -15.68
C LYS A 296 -3.08 -19.92 -15.31
N PHE A 297 -3.68 -19.27 -14.32
CA PHE A 297 -5.06 -19.52 -13.91
C PHE A 297 -6.06 -19.22 -15.03
N VAL A 298 -5.95 -18.05 -15.66
CA VAL A 298 -6.81 -17.66 -16.81
C VAL A 298 -6.64 -18.67 -17.93
N ASP A 299 -5.41 -18.94 -18.35
CA ASP A 299 -5.15 -19.83 -19.50
C ASP A 299 -5.72 -21.24 -19.28
N ALA A 300 -5.48 -21.82 -18.10
CA ALA A 300 -5.93 -23.16 -17.77
C ALA A 300 -7.46 -23.26 -17.77
N HIS A 301 -8.14 -22.33 -17.10
CA HIS A 301 -9.60 -22.39 -16.95
C HIS A 301 -10.34 -21.98 -18.22
N MET A 302 -9.81 -21.03 -18.97
CA MET A 302 -10.36 -20.66 -20.27
C MET A 302 -10.17 -21.77 -21.31
N THR A 303 -9.01 -22.42 -21.33
CA THR A 303 -8.76 -23.59 -22.18
C THR A 303 -9.69 -24.75 -21.83
N LEU A 304 -9.92 -25.01 -20.54
CA LEU A 304 -10.86 -26.04 -20.10
C LEU A 304 -12.29 -25.74 -20.56
N ALA A 305 -12.74 -24.49 -20.44
CA ALA A 305 -14.13 -24.13 -20.72
C ALA A 305 -14.45 -23.88 -22.21
N PHE A 306 -13.46 -23.46 -23.01
CA PHE A 306 -13.67 -23.01 -24.39
C PHE A 306 -12.69 -23.63 -25.41
N GLY A 307 -11.79 -24.50 -24.97
CA GLY A 307 -10.77 -25.14 -25.81
C GLY A 307 -9.53 -24.28 -26.05
N ALA A 308 -8.50 -24.87 -26.68
CA ALA A 308 -7.20 -24.25 -26.89
C ALA A 308 -7.23 -22.92 -27.69
N ASN A 309 -8.28 -22.72 -28.49
CA ASN A 309 -8.45 -21.52 -29.32
C ASN A 309 -9.26 -20.41 -28.63
N TRP A 310 -9.48 -20.49 -27.30
CA TRP A 310 -10.31 -19.54 -26.56
C TRP A 310 -9.89 -18.08 -26.79
N ILE A 311 -8.58 -17.79 -26.95
CA ILE A 311 -8.07 -16.43 -27.18
C ILE A 311 -8.68 -15.78 -28.42
N LYS A 312 -9.02 -16.56 -29.46
CA LYS A 312 -9.63 -16.02 -30.69
C LYS A 312 -11.03 -15.46 -30.44
N HIS A 313 -11.78 -16.03 -29.51
CA HIS A 313 -13.22 -15.77 -29.33
C HIS A 313 -13.56 -15.02 -28.04
N GLN A 314 -12.77 -15.24 -26.98
CA GLN A 314 -13.07 -14.79 -25.62
C GLN A 314 -12.20 -13.62 -25.15
N VAL A 315 -11.16 -13.25 -25.91
CA VAL A 315 -10.39 -12.02 -25.67
C VAL A 315 -10.96 -10.90 -26.53
N PRO A 316 -11.25 -9.71 -25.95
CA PRO A 316 -11.62 -8.52 -26.72
C PRO A 316 -10.68 -8.25 -27.89
N GLY A 317 -11.24 -7.84 -29.03
CA GLY A 317 -10.49 -7.72 -30.29
C GLY A 317 -9.29 -6.77 -30.20
N ASP A 318 -9.47 -5.63 -29.53
CA ASP A 318 -8.42 -4.64 -29.27
C ASP A 318 -7.26 -5.21 -28.45
N ILE A 319 -7.57 -5.94 -27.37
CA ILE A 319 -6.56 -6.62 -26.54
C ILE A 319 -5.82 -7.68 -27.37
N ARG A 320 -6.56 -8.50 -28.13
CA ARG A 320 -5.97 -9.56 -28.94
C ARG A 320 -5.02 -9.00 -30.00
N MET A 321 -5.38 -7.89 -30.64
CA MET A 321 -4.52 -7.21 -31.61
C MET A 321 -3.24 -6.68 -30.96
N ALA A 322 -3.35 -6.03 -29.79
CA ALA A 322 -2.18 -5.56 -29.04
C ALA A 322 -1.23 -6.71 -28.67
N TRP A 323 -1.74 -7.87 -28.30
CA TRP A 323 -0.91 -9.05 -28.02
C TRP A 323 -0.20 -9.58 -29.26
N LEU A 324 -0.87 -9.59 -30.41
CA LEU A 324 -0.28 -10.01 -31.68
C LEU A 324 0.85 -9.06 -32.11
N GLU A 325 0.64 -7.76 -31.97
CA GLU A 325 1.66 -6.74 -32.25
C GLU A 325 2.88 -6.89 -31.33
N LYS A 326 2.68 -7.09 -30.01
CA LYS A 326 3.78 -7.33 -29.07
C LYS A 326 4.57 -8.60 -29.43
N ARG A 327 3.87 -9.68 -29.80
CA ARG A 327 4.51 -10.93 -30.22
C ARG A 327 5.33 -10.74 -31.50
N GLU A 328 4.81 -9.99 -32.46
CA GLU A 328 5.51 -9.74 -33.72
C GLU A 328 6.76 -8.88 -33.49
N LYS A 329 6.67 -7.84 -32.64
CA LYS A 329 7.83 -7.05 -32.21
C LYS A 329 8.89 -7.90 -31.51
N ALA A 330 8.49 -8.80 -30.61
CA ALA A 330 9.43 -9.71 -29.94
C ALA A 330 10.16 -10.62 -30.95
N LYS A 331 9.45 -11.18 -31.94
CA LYS A 331 10.05 -11.97 -33.02
C LYS A 331 11.01 -11.16 -33.88
N GLN A 332 10.65 -9.92 -34.22
CA GLN A 332 11.52 -9.00 -34.96
C GLN A 332 12.80 -8.69 -34.19
N ASN A 333 12.73 -8.67 -32.86
CA ASN A 333 13.89 -8.50 -31.98
C ASN A 333 14.68 -9.79 -31.72
N GLY A 334 14.33 -10.91 -32.39
CA GLY A 334 15.03 -12.19 -32.25
C GLY A 334 14.63 -13.02 -31.03
N GLU A 335 13.57 -12.65 -30.31
CA GLU A 335 13.08 -13.43 -29.18
C GLU A 335 12.29 -14.66 -29.64
N ALA A 336 12.38 -15.76 -28.87
CA ALA A 336 11.57 -16.94 -29.11
C ALA A 336 10.07 -16.61 -28.95
N GLY A 337 9.26 -17.05 -29.92
CA GLY A 337 7.82 -16.84 -29.89
C GLY A 337 7.16 -17.55 -28.71
N ARG A 338 6.53 -16.77 -27.81
CA ARG A 338 5.76 -17.32 -26.67
C ARG A 338 4.27 -17.47 -27.03
N PRO A 339 3.48 -18.25 -26.27
CA PRO A 339 2.02 -18.29 -26.40
C PRO A 339 1.42 -16.89 -26.27
N LEU A 340 0.30 -16.62 -26.96
CA LEU A 340 -0.22 -15.25 -27.07
C LEU A 340 -0.58 -14.60 -25.72
N ILE A 341 -1.05 -15.40 -24.76
CA ILE A 341 -1.35 -14.94 -23.39
C ILE A 341 -0.10 -14.48 -22.62
N ALA A 342 1.11 -14.86 -23.05
CA ALA A 342 2.36 -14.38 -22.43
C ALA A 342 2.58 -12.86 -22.63
N TYR A 343 1.90 -12.27 -23.62
CA TYR A 343 1.97 -10.84 -23.94
C TYR A 343 0.85 -10.02 -23.28
N ALA A 344 0.05 -10.65 -22.40
CA ALA A 344 -0.98 -10.01 -21.61
C ALA A 344 -0.39 -9.05 -20.56
N ASP A 345 -0.96 -7.85 -20.48
CA ASP A 345 -0.70 -6.90 -19.41
C ASP A 345 -1.65 -7.12 -18.23
N PHE A 346 -1.29 -6.54 -17.09
CA PHE A 346 -2.07 -6.56 -15.86
C PHE A 346 -3.57 -6.21 -16.06
N THR A 347 -3.86 -5.17 -16.85
CA THR A 347 -5.22 -4.68 -17.10
C THR A 347 -6.04 -5.62 -17.97
N ASP A 348 -5.40 -6.45 -18.79
CA ASP A 348 -6.08 -7.39 -19.66
C ASP A 348 -6.77 -8.49 -18.85
N TYR A 349 -6.15 -8.94 -17.75
CA TYR A 349 -6.75 -9.95 -16.88
C TYR A 349 -8.10 -9.50 -16.34
N GLN A 350 -8.22 -8.25 -15.89
CA GLN A 350 -9.50 -7.71 -15.43
C GLN A 350 -10.55 -7.76 -16.55
N ARG A 351 -10.19 -7.32 -17.77
CA ARG A 351 -11.13 -7.29 -18.91
C ARG A 351 -11.56 -8.69 -19.34
N ILE A 352 -10.66 -9.68 -19.28
CA ILE A 352 -10.96 -11.08 -19.60
C ILE A 352 -11.83 -11.70 -18.51
N VAL A 353 -11.45 -11.55 -17.24
CA VAL A 353 -12.15 -12.14 -16.08
C VAL A 353 -13.58 -11.61 -15.97
N THR A 354 -13.76 -10.33 -16.26
CA THR A 354 -15.05 -9.66 -16.07
C THR A 354 -15.94 -9.73 -17.31
N ARG A 355 -15.43 -10.15 -18.47
CA ARG A 355 -16.25 -10.31 -19.69
C ARG A 355 -17.45 -11.22 -19.41
N ALA A 356 -18.65 -10.86 -19.88
CA ALA A 356 -19.91 -11.46 -19.41
C ALA A 356 -19.98 -12.99 -19.61
N ASP A 357 -19.61 -13.48 -20.80
CA ASP A 357 -19.52 -14.89 -21.14
C ASP A 357 -18.48 -15.64 -20.31
N ASN A 358 -17.27 -15.09 -20.18
CA ASN A 358 -16.21 -15.65 -19.36
C ASN A 358 -16.57 -15.67 -17.88
N TRP A 359 -17.24 -14.62 -17.41
CA TRP A 359 -17.68 -14.47 -16.04
C TRP A 359 -18.67 -15.57 -15.67
N GLU A 360 -19.77 -15.69 -16.42
CA GLU A 360 -20.81 -16.67 -16.11
C GLU A 360 -20.31 -18.11 -16.25
N LYS A 361 -19.48 -18.41 -17.27
CA LYS A 361 -19.03 -19.77 -17.54
C LYS A 361 -17.86 -20.22 -16.68
N VAL A 362 -16.97 -19.30 -16.28
CA VAL A 362 -15.67 -19.65 -15.66
C VAL A 362 -15.49 -18.95 -14.32
N PHE A 363 -15.51 -17.62 -14.30
CA PHE A 363 -14.93 -16.87 -13.18
C PHE A 363 -15.86 -16.62 -12.00
N ARG A 364 -17.19 -16.68 -12.21
CA ARG A 364 -18.19 -16.49 -11.16
C ARG A 364 -18.03 -17.47 -9.99
N ALA A 365 -17.63 -18.71 -10.29
CA ALA A 365 -17.39 -19.73 -9.27
C ALA A 365 -16.23 -19.39 -8.31
N PHE A 366 -15.26 -18.60 -8.76
CA PHE A 366 -14.08 -18.24 -7.98
C PHE A 366 -14.25 -16.94 -7.20
N PHE A 367 -14.82 -15.93 -7.86
CA PHE A 367 -14.83 -14.57 -7.33
C PHE A 367 -16.19 -14.12 -6.80
N VAL A 368 -17.23 -14.96 -6.96
CA VAL A 368 -18.60 -14.77 -6.45
C VAL A 368 -19.33 -13.57 -7.09
N ARG A 369 -18.78 -12.36 -6.97
CA ARG A 369 -19.32 -11.10 -7.49
C ARG A 369 -18.31 -10.38 -8.37
N ARG A 370 -18.75 -10.00 -9.56
CA ARG A 370 -17.91 -9.33 -10.57
C ARG A 370 -17.32 -8.02 -10.05
N SER A 371 -18.14 -7.20 -9.38
CA SER A 371 -17.70 -5.92 -8.82
C SER A 371 -16.58 -6.08 -7.79
N SER A 372 -16.59 -7.16 -7.01
CA SER A 372 -15.61 -7.38 -5.95
C SER A 372 -14.22 -7.69 -6.47
N ILE A 373 -14.09 -8.44 -7.57
CA ILE A 373 -12.80 -8.65 -8.23
C ILE A 373 -12.34 -7.41 -9.01
N GLU A 374 -13.27 -6.65 -9.61
CA GLU A 374 -12.95 -5.36 -10.23
C GLU A 374 -12.34 -4.38 -9.22
N GLU A 375 -12.90 -4.29 -8.01
CA GLU A 375 -12.33 -3.48 -6.92
C GLU A 375 -10.90 -3.87 -6.58
N SER A 376 -10.61 -5.18 -6.48
CA SER A 376 -9.25 -5.68 -6.21
C SER A 376 -8.27 -5.25 -7.31
N PHE A 377 -8.63 -5.42 -8.59
CA PHE A 377 -7.78 -4.96 -9.70
C PHE A 377 -7.60 -3.44 -9.70
N ARG A 378 -8.64 -2.67 -9.36
CA ARG A 378 -8.56 -1.20 -9.25
C ARG A 378 -7.59 -0.77 -8.15
N ARG A 379 -7.66 -1.36 -6.96
CA ARG A 379 -6.72 -1.08 -5.86
C ARG A 379 -5.27 -1.40 -6.22
N LEU A 380 -5.06 -2.47 -6.98
CA LEU A 380 -3.74 -2.90 -7.44
C LEU A 380 -3.17 -2.06 -8.59
N TYR A 381 -4.01 -1.38 -9.37
CA TYR A 381 -3.59 -0.70 -10.60
C TYR A 381 -2.53 0.40 -10.39
N PRO A 382 -2.69 1.35 -9.45
CA PRO A 382 -1.65 2.36 -9.20
C PRO A 382 -0.33 1.76 -8.72
N ILE A 383 -0.41 0.71 -7.92
CA ILE A 383 0.76 0.02 -7.35
C ILE A 383 1.55 -0.65 -8.47
N ARG A 384 0.86 -1.33 -9.40
CA ARG A 384 1.47 -1.92 -10.59
C ARG A 384 2.22 -0.85 -11.38
N ILE A 385 1.55 0.23 -11.75
CA ILE A 385 2.17 1.31 -12.54
C ILE A 385 3.41 1.84 -11.83
N CYS A 386 3.28 2.21 -10.55
CA CYS A 386 4.40 2.75 -9.79
C CYS A 386 5.58 1.77 -9.75
N THR A 387 5.31 0.49 -9.50
CA THR A 387 6.34 -0.55 -9.39
C THR A 387 7.11 -0.73 -10.70
N MET A 388 6.42 -0.80 -11.84
CA MET A 388 7.06 -1.02 -13.16
C MET A 388 7.80 0.20 -13.71
N HIS A 389 7.52 1.38 -13.17
CA HIS A 389 8.22 2.61 -13.50
C HIS A 389 9.21 3.05 -12.40
N ALA A 390 9.58 2.13 -11.49
CA ALA A 390 10.49 2.38 -10.37
C ALA A 390 10.10 3.62 -9.53
N ARG A 391 8.79 3.88 -9.37
CA ARG A 391 8.28 4.97 -8.53
C ARG A 391 8.18 4.53 -7.08
N PRO A 392 8.36 5.42 -6.09
CA PRO A 392 8.31 5.05 -4.68
C PRO A 392 6.99 4.40 -4.29
N ILE A 393 7.06 3.26 -3.62
CA ILE A 393 5.93 2.54 -3.03
C ILE A 393 5.77 2.98 -1.57
N THR A 394 4.56 3.30 -1.16
CA THR A 394 4.24 3.75 0.20
C THR A 394 3.82 2.59 1.11
N GLN A 395 3.55 2.86 2.39
CA GLN A 395 2.93 1.86 3.28
C GLN A 395 1.50 1.52 2.87
N ASP A 396 0.77 2.50 2.33
CA ASP A 396 -0.59 2.31 1.83
C ASP A 396 -0.59 1.38 0.62
N ASP A 397 0.33 1.61 -0.31
CA ASP A 397 0.55 0.75 -1.47
C ASP A 397 0.92 -0.68 -1.03
N GLU A 398 1.87 -0.86 -0.10
CA GLU A 398 2.25 -2.19 0.40
C GLU A 398 1.06 -2.91 1.04
N LEU A 399 0.23 -2.21 1.82
CA LEU A 399 -0.96 -2.82 2.42
C LEU A 399 -1.97 -3.29 1.37
N PHE A 400 -2.34 -2.42 0.44
CA PHE A 400 -3.27 -2.76 -0.65
C PHE A 400 -2.74 -3.97 -1.44
N LEU A 401 -1.45 -3.97 -1.79
CA LEU A 401 -0.81 -5.05 -2.52
C LEU A 401 -0.96 -6.38 -1.77
N LEU A 402 -0.56 -6.42 -0.50
CA LEU A 402 -0.51 -7.65 0.28
C LEU A 402 -1.91 -8.21 0.57
N VAL A 403 -2.89 -7.33 0.77
CA VAL A 403 -4.30 -7.73 1.00
C VAL A 403 -4.92 -8.27 -0.28
N GLU A 404 -4.85 -7.51 -1.38
CA GLU A 404 -5.55 -7.89 -2.61
C GLU A 404 -4.89 -9.09 -3.31
N VAL A 405 -3.56 -9.17 -3.33
CA VAL A 405 -2.86 -10.34 -3.85
C VAL A 405 -3.24 -11.57 -3.04
N ARG A 406 -3.24 -11.52 -1.70
CA ARG A 406 -3.66 -12.68 -0.89
C ARG A 406 -5.10 -13.09 -1.16
N ARG A 407 -6.00 -12.12 -1.22
CA ARG A 407 -7.42 -12.37 -1.45
C ARG A 407 -7.65 -13.08 -2.79
N ILE A 408 -7.06 -12.58 -3.87
CA ILE A 408 -7.15 -13.22 -5.19
C ILE A 408 -6.47 -14.58 -5.18
N MET A 409 -5.28 -14.68 -4.58
CA MET A 409 -4.53 -15.92 -4.51
C MET A 409 -5.26 -17.02 -3.72
N ALA A 410 -5.99 -16.66 -2.66
CA ALA A 410 -6.83 -17.57 -1.92
C ALA A 410 -8.02 -18.07 -2.77
N ALA A 411 -8.64 -17.19 -3.56
CA ALA A 411 -9.73 -17.56 -4.46
C ALA A 411 -9.29 -18.55 -5.54
N ILE A 412 -8.14 -18.30 -6.19
CA ILE A 412 -7.69 -19.15 -7.31
C ILE A 412 -6.99 -20.45 -6.86
N ARG A 413 -6.62 -20.58 -5.58
CA ARG A 413 -6.05 -21.82 -5.01
C ARG A 413 -7.09 -22.90 -4.70
N ARG A 414 -8.39 -22.53 -4.67
CA ARG A 414 -9.47 -23.38 -4.12
C ARG A 414 -9.81 -24.65 -4.90
N LEU A 415 -9.11 -24.97 -5.98
CA LEU A 415 -9.28 -26.23 -6.71
C LEU A 415 -7.90 -26.79 -7.08
N ARG A 416 -7.39 -27.67 -6.21
CA ARG A 416 -6.66 -28.86 -6.65
C ARG A 416 -7.64 -30.01 -6.65
#